data_AF-A0A523Q106-F1
#
_entry.id   AF-A0A523Q106-F1
#
_cell.length_a   1.000
_cell.length_b   1.000
_cell.length_c   1.000
_cell.angle_alpha   90.00
_cell.angle_beta   90.00
_cell.angle_gamma   90.00
#
_symmetry.space_group_name_H-M   'P 1'
#
loop_
_entity.id
_entity.type
_entity.pdbx_description
1 polymer ?
#
loop_
_entity_poly.entity_id
_entity_poly.type
_entity_poly.pdbx_seq_one_letter_code
_entity_poly.pdbx_strand_id
1 'polypeptide(L)'
;MASTPARALKAAARTAPIRSRSKAAAASSQATPAPLAAREPLPRFTLDDRSVAGTQILVYHPTKGVDDFVQQLAVATPLQLVATERHGVAGGLLKDLSRRMEIPAARMFTILGVPKATAEKKSAAGDVVSGSGGQAALGMARLLGMAQDMLAQSTAAEAEGFDSAKWLGQWLERPQPALGGRKPADLLDTPTGLKVVTRLLGAIHSGAYQ
;
A
#
# COMPACT_ATOMS: atom_id res chain seq x y z
N MET A 1 21.93 -15.97 55.65
CA MET A 1 20.52 -15.64 55.97
C MET A 1 19.88 -15.15 54.67
N ALA A 2 19.52 -15.98 53.69
CA ALA A 2 18.46 -17.00 53.65
C ALA A 2 17.09 -16.47 54.08
N SER A 3 16.26 -16.07 53.11
CA SER A 3 14.85 -16.51 53.04
C SER A 3 14.21 -16.22 51.67
N THR A 4 14.23 -17.22 50.80
CA THR A 4 13.08 -17.64 49.97
C THR A 4 12.68 -19.00 50.53
N PRO A 5 11.39 -19.38 50.58
CA PRO A 5 10.77 -20.22 49.54
C PRO A 5 9.28 -19.83 49.32
N ALA A 6 8.51 -20.24 48.32
CA ALA A 6 8.36 -21.52 47.61
C ALA A 6 7.62 -21.24 46.26
N ARG A 7 7.86 -21.88 45.10
CA ARG A 7 7.65 -23.32 44.73
C ARG A 7 6.25 -23.82 45.17
N ALA A 8 5.45 -24.57 44.45
CA ALA A 8 5.47 -25.24 43.15
C ALA A 8 4.06 -25.86 42.94
N LEU A 9 3.66 -26.16 41.70
CA LEU A 9 3.13 -27.48 41.30
C LEU A 9 3.02 -27.49 39.76
N LYS A 10 3.91 -28.17 39.02
CA LYS A 10 3.87 -29.60 38.60
C LYS A 10 2.55 -29.97 37.89
N ALA A 11 2.52 -30.17 36.57
CA ALA A 11 3.11 -31.24 35.74
C ALA A 11 2.27 -32.54 35.70
N ALA A 12 1.86 -32.94 34.48
CA ALA A 12 1.76 -34.32 33.96
C ALA A 12 1.29 -34.23 32.49
N ALA A 13 2.15 -34.37 31.49
CA ALA A 13 2.67 -35.61 30.93
C ALA A 13 1.59 -36.50 30.27
N ARG A 14 1.68 -36.68 28.94
CA ARG A 14 1.65 -38.02 28.33
C ARG A 14 2.04 -38.00 26.84
N THR A 15 2.98 -38.88 26.52
CA THR A 15 3.59 -39.15 25.22
C THR A 15 3.01 -40.44 24.64
N ALA A 16 2.97 -40.51 23.31
CA ALA A 16 2.90 -41.67 22.40
C ALA A 16 1.54 -42.37 22.19
N PRO A 17 1.32 -43.09 21.05
CA PRO A 17 2.28 -43.46 19.99
C PRO A 17 1.86 -43.14 18.53
N ILE A 18 2.88 -43.18 17.66
CA ILE A 18 2.78 -43.33 16.21
C ILE A 18 2.22 -44.73 15.89
N ARG A 19 1.20 -44.80 15.01
CA ARG A 19 0.75 -46.07 14.41
C ARG A 19 0.74 -45.93 12.89
N SER A 20 1.55 -46.74 12.25
CA SER A 20 1.71 -46.89 10.80
C SER A 20 0.64 -47.79 10.19
N ARG A 21 0.34 -47.49 8.92
CA ARG A 21 -0.29 -48.32 7.86
C ARG A 21 -1.75 -48.73 8.05
N SER A 22 -2.60 -48.24 7.14
CA SER A 22 -3.36 -49.17 6.31
C SER A 22 -3.65 -48.60 4.93
N LYS A 23 -3.66 -49.52 3.97
CA LYS A 23 -3.76 -49.41 2.52
C LYS A 23 -5.25 -49.43 2.15
N ALA A 24 -5.73 -48.42 1.43
CA ALA A 24 -7.01 -48.46 0.73
C ALA A 24 -6.76 -47.86 -0.67
N ALA A 25 -6.48 -48.73 -1.65
CA ALA A 25 -7.50 -49.29 -2.54
C ALA A 25 -8.02 -48.21 -3.51
N ALA A 26 -7.46 -48.26 -4.72
CA ALA A 26 -7.91 -47.52 -5.88
C ALA A 26 -9.38 -47.88 -6.18
N ALA A 27 -10.24 -46.86 -6.17
CA ALA A 27 -11.52 -46.90 -6.84
C ALA A 27 -11.52 -45.78 -7.89
N SER A 28 -11.11 -46.15 -9.11
CA SER A 28 -11.30 -45.35 -10.30
C SER A 28 -12.81 -45.24 -10.58
N SER A 29 -13.45 -44.19 -10.06
CA SER A 29 -14.81 -43.85 -10.45
C SER A 29 -14.76 -43.14 -11.80
N GLN A 30 -14.87 -43.92 -12.88
CA GLN A 30 -15.15 -43.40 -14.21
C GLN A 30 -16.55 -42.75 -14.18
N ALA A 31 -16.58 -41.43 -14.09
CA ALA A 31 -17.81 -40.67 -14.32
C ALA A 31 -18.02 -40.57 -15.84
N THR A 32 -19.01 -41.28 -16.36
CA THR A 32 -19.51 -41.12 -17.73
C THR A 32 -19.91 -39.67 -17.96
N PRO A 33 -19.42 -38.98 -19.00
CA PRO A 33 -19.92 -37.64 -19.32
C PRO A 33 -21.36 -37.76 -19.85
N ALA A 34 -22.29 -37.07 -19.18
CA ALA A 34 -23.66 -36.92 -19.64
C ALA A 34 -23.69 -36.27 -21.05
N PRO A 35 -24.66 -36.62 -21.91
CA PRO A 35 -24.73 -36.08 -23.26
C PRO A 35 -24.96 -34.56 -23.23
N LEU A 36 -24.30 -33.88 -24.17
CA LEU A 36 -24.31 -32.43 -24.39
C LEU A 36 -25.70 -31.95 -24.85
N ALA A 37 -26.66 -31.90 -23.94
CA ALA A 37 -27.91 -31.20 -24.15
C ALA A 37 -27.65 -29.69 -24.15
N ALA A 38 -28.23 -29.00 -25.12
CA ALA A 38 -28.06 -27.58 -25.41
C ALA A 38 -28.04 -26.71 -24.14
N ARG A 39 -26.84 -26.24 -23.77
CA ARG A 39 -26.70 -25.14 -22.81
C ARG A 39 -27.31 -23.90 -23.47
N GLU A 40 -28.32 -23.32 -22.83
CA GLU A 40 -28.81 -21.99 -23.18
C GLU A 40 -27.61 -21.04 -23.36
N PRO A 41 -27.59 -20.21 -24.42
CA PRO A 41 -26.52 -19.23 -24.56
C PRO A 41 -26.56 -18.32 -23.34
N LEU A 42 -25.42 -18.23 -22.65
CA LEU A 42 -25.21 -17.27 -21.57
C LEU A 42 -25.72 -15.89 -22.01
N PRO A 43 -26.37 -15.12 -21.12
CA PRO A 43 -26.80 -13.78 -21.45
C PRO A 43 -25.60 -13.00 -22.00
N ARG A 44 -25.74 -12.46 -23.21
CA ARG A 44 -24.76 -11.53 -23.75
C ARG A 44 -24.75 -10.35 -22.80
N PHE A 45 -23.66 -10.22 -22.03
CA PHE A 45 -23.35 -8.98 -21.35
C PHE A 45 -23.17 -7.92 -22.45
N THR A 46 -24.24 -7.18 -22.74
CA THR A 46 -24.13 -5.88 -23.39
C THR A 46 -23.39 -5.01 -22.40
N LEU A 47 -22.06 -4.94 -22.55
CA LEU A 47 -21.27 -3.87 -21.96
C LEU A 47 -21.91 -2.60 -22.48
N ASP A 48 -22.61 -1.88 -21.59
CA ASP A 48 -23.06 -0.53 -21.88
C ASP A 48 -21.86 0.24 -22.45
N ASP A 49 -22.03 0.75 -23.67
CA ASP A 49 -21.03 1.45 -24.49
C ASP A 49 -20.49 2.73 -23.82
N ARG A 50 -20.96 3.05 -22.61
CA ARG A 50 -20.44 4.12 -21.75
C ARG A 50 -19.17 3.71 -20.98
N SER A 51 -18.75 2.44 -21.04
CA SER A 51 -17.58 1.91 -20.32
C SER A 51 -16.33 1.70 -21.19
N VAL A 52 -16.25 2.36 -22.35
CA VAL A 52 -15.00 2.47 -23.14
C VAL A 52 -14.48 3.91 -23.05
N ALA A 53 -14.48 4.50 -21.85
CA ALA A 53 -13.56 5.59 -21.56
C ALA A 53 -12.16 4.96 -21.56
N GLY A 54 -11.42 5.13 -22.66
CA GLY A 54 -10.05 4.62 -22.80
C GLY A 54 -9.25 4.89 -21.54
N THR A 55 -8.40 3.95 -21.14
CA THR A 55 -7.67 3.99 -19.86
C THR A 55 -6.84 5.27 -19.74
N GLN A 56 -7.44 6.35 -19.24
CA GLN A 56 -6.80 7.65 -19.14
C GLN A 56 -5.77 7.59 -18.02
N ILE A 57 -4.55 8.03 -18.33
CA ILE A 57 -3.46 8.16 -17.36
C ILE A 57 -3.69 9.45 -16.58
N LEU A 58 -3.48 9.40 -15.26
CA LEU A 58 -3.49 10.59 -14.42
C LEU A 58 -2.11 11.24 -14.50
N VAL A 59 -2.08 12.49 -14.95
CA VAL A 59 -0.84 13.25 -15.11
C VAL A 59 -0.74 14.30 -14.01
N TYR A 60 0.40 14.33 -13.34
CA TYR A 60 0.69 15.37 -12.36
C TYR A 60 0.90 16.72 -13.05
N HIS A 61 0.20 17.74 -12.58
CA HIS A 61 0.33 19.12 -13.06
C HIS A 61 0.86 20.03 -11.94
N PRO A 62 2.11 20.55 -12.04
CA PRO A 62 2.71 21.40 -11.01
C PRO A 62 1.89 22.65 -10.67
N THR A 63 1.17 23.20 -11.64
CA THR A 63 0.32 24.38 -11.47
C THR A 63 -0.91 24.13 -10.59
N LYS A 64 -1.39 22.89 -10.51
CA LYS A 64 -2.50 22.49 -9.62
C LYS A 64 -2.02 22.00 -8.26
N GLY A 65 -0.75 21.59 -8.17
CA GLY A 65 -0.12 21.17 -6.92
C GLY A 65 -0.37 19.71 -6.56
N VAL A 66 0.24 19.28 -5.44
CA VAL A 66 0.23 17.89 -4.98
C VAL A 66 -1.16 17.47 -4.49
N ASP A 67 -1.84 18.32 -3.72
CA ASP A 67 -3.14 17.96 -3.12
C ASP A 67 -4.23 17.70 -4.19
N ASP A 68 -4.24 18.46 -5.29
CA ASP A 68 -5.14 18.19 -6.44
C ASP A 68 -4.86 16.81 -7.06
N PHE A 69 -3.59 16.46 -7.25
CA PHE A 69 -3.22 15.14 -7.75
C PHE A 69 -3.61 14.02 -6.78
N VAL A 70 -3.45 14.23 -5.48
CA VAL A 70 -3.90 13.29 -4.44
C VAL A 70 -5.41 13.06 -4.51
N GLN A 71 -6.20 14.13 -4.67
CA GLN A 71 -7.66 14.04 -4.84
C GLN A 71 -8.04 13.26 -6.11
N GLN A 72 -7.34 13.50 -7.23
CA GLN A 72 -7.55 12.72 -8.45
C GLN A 72 -7.26 11.22 -8.25
N LEU A 73 -6.19 10.88 -7.51
CA LEU A 73 -5.85 9.49 -7.20
C LEU A 73 -6.86 8.81 -6.28
N ALA A 74 -7.52 9.56 -5.40
CA ALA A 74 -8.52 9.03 -4.48
C ALA A 74 -9.79 8.55 -5.21
N VAL A 75 -10.21 9.26 -6.27
CA VAL A 75 -11.39 8.90 -7.09
C VAL A 75 -11.05 8.07 -8.33
N ALA A 76 -9.78 7.75 -8.54
CA ALA A 76 -9.31 7.01 -9.71
C ALA A 76 -9.80 5.55 -9.70
N THR A 77 -10.15 5.04 -10.88
CA THR A 77 -10.44 3.60 -11.04
C THR A 77 -9.16 2.77 -10.93
N PRO A 78 -9.25 1.48 -10.55
CA PRO A 78 -8.08 0.61 -10.48
C PRO A 78 -7.30 0.51 -11.81
N LEU A 79 -7.99 0.52 -12.96
CA LEU A 79 -7.32 0.46 -14.27
C LEU A 79 -6.58 1.77 -14.60
N GLN A 80 -7.11 2.93 -14.21
CA GLN A 80 -6.40 4.21 -14.36
C GLN A 80 -5.16 4.27 -13.47
N LEU A 81 -5.25 3.74 -12.24
CA LEU A 81 -4.09 3.62 -11.34
C LEU A 81 -3.02 2.74 -11.99
N VAL A 82 -3.37 1.54 -12.47
CA VAL A 82 -2.40 0.64 -13.14
C VAL A 82 -1.77 1.30 -14.38
N ALA A 83 -2.53 2.06 -15.16
CA ALA A 83 -1.97 2.79 -16.30
C ALA A 83 -1.02 3.90 -15.87
N THR A 84 -1.37 4.65 -14.82
CA THR A 84 -0.54 5.71 -14.24
C THR A 84 0.74 5.14 -13.65
N GLU A 85 0.64 4.04 -12.93
CA GLU A 85 1.77 3.26 -12.43
C GLU A 85 2.71 2.89 -13.59
N ARG A 86 2.20 2.25 -14.65
CA ARG A 86 3.02 1.84 -15.79
C ARG A 86 3.68 3.01 -16.52
N HIS A 87 2.98 4.13 -16.64
CA HIS A 87 3.51 5.34 -17.27
C HIS A 87 4.61 6.00 -16.42
N GLY A 88 4.44 6.01 -15.10
CA GLY A 88 5.27 6.74 -14.17
C GLY A 88 4.69 8.13 -13.86
N VAL A 89 5.43 8.90 -13.07
CA VAL A 89 5.01 10.22 -12.59
C VAL A 89 5.95 11.30 -13.07
N ALA A 90 5.48 12.53 -13.25
CA ALA A 90 6.34 13.65 -13.63
C ALA A 90 7.45 13.88 -12.59
N GLY A 91 8.70 14.11 -13.03
CA GLY A 91 9.84 14.28 -12.13
C GLY A 91 9.70 15.43 -11.14
N GLY A 92 8.94 16.47 -11.49
CA GLY A 92 8.61 17.57 -10.58
C GLY A 92 7.85 17.13 -9.32
N LEU A 93 7.02 16.07 -9.40
CA LEU A 93 6.21 15.59 -8.28
C LEU A 93 7.07 15.27 -7.05
N LEU A 94 8.27 14.72 -7.23
CA LEU A 94 9.15 14.32 -6.11
C LEU A 94 9.58 15.53 -5.28
N LYS A 95 9.92 16.65 -5.94
CA LYS A 95 10.29 17.90 -5.25
C LYS A 95 9.08 18.53 -4.59
N ASP A 96 7.90 18.37 -5.18
CA ASP A 96 6.68 19.00 -4.72
C ASP A 96 6.12 18.25 -3.51
N LEU A 97 6.19 16.91 -3.51
CA LEU A 97 5.97 16.07 -2.32
C LEU A 97 6.93 16.44 -1.19
N SER A 98 8.23 16.63 -1.50
CA SER A 98 9.23 17.05 -0.51
C SER A 98 8.84 18.36 0.17
N ARG A 99 8.46 19.39 -0.60
CA ARG A 99 8.03 20.68 -0.03
C ARG A 99 6.72 20.53 0.75
N ARG A 100 5.75 19.80 0.22
CA ARG A 100 4.43 19.63 0.83
C ARG A 100 4.47 18.88 2.16
N MET A 101 5.37 17.90 2.29
CA MET A 101 5.52 17.06 3.49
C MET A 101 6.64 17.53 4.43
N GLU A 102 7.30 18.66 4.12
CA GLU A 102 8.47 19.19 4.85
C GLU A 102 9.63 18.18 5.00
N ILE A 103 9.80 17.29 4.03
CA ILE A 103 10.94 16.35 3.99
C ILE A 103 12.01 16.95 3.08
N PRO A 104 13.30 17.00 3.47
CA PRO A 104 14.37 17.48 2.60
C PRO A 104 14.41 16.72 1.26
N ALA A 105 14.55 17.42 0.13
CA ALA A 105 14.45 16.82 -1.21
C ALA A 105 15.39 15.61 -1.41
N ALA A 106 16.63 15.70 -0.94
CA ALA A 106 17.58 14.59 -1.01
C ALA A 106 17.09 13.34 -0.24
N ARG A 107 16.46 13.55 0.91
CA ARG A 107 15.86 12.47 1.70
C ARG A 107 14.63 11.90 0.98
N MET A 108 13.76 12.75 0.43
CA MET A 108 12.61 12.30 -0.38
C MET A 108 13.06 11.41 -1.55
N PHE A 109 14.09 11.80 -2.29
CA PHE A 109 14.62 10.97 -3.38
C PHE A 109 15.10 9.60 -2.89
N THR A 110 15.75 9.57 -1.73
CA THR A 110 16.21 8.33 -1.08
C THR A 110 15.04 7.43 -0.68
N ILE A 111 14.01 8.00 -0.04
CA ILE A 111 12.79 7.28 0.37
C ILE A 111 12.09 6.64 -0.83
N LEU A 112 12.07 7.34 -1.96
CA LEU A 112 11.44 6.88 -3.19
C LEU A 112 12.34 5.96 -4.03
N GLY A 113 13.57 5.68 -3.59
CA GLY A 113 14.52 4.84 -4.33
C GLY A 113 14.98 5.45 -5.66
N VAL A 114 14.96 6.78 -5.79
CA VAL A 114 15.39 7.49 -7.00
C VAL A 114 16.74 8.16 -6.76
N PRO A 115 17.79 7.84 -7.54
CA PRO A 115 19.07 8.54 -7.42
C PRO A 115 18.91 10.04 -7.63
N LYS A 116 19.55 10.87 -6.78
CA LYS A 116 19.45 12.33 -6.84
C LYS A 116 19.70 12.89 -8.24
N ALA A 117 20.77 12.45 -8.91
CA ALA A 117 21.10 12.89 -10.26
C ALA A 117 19.98 12.59 -11.26
N THR A 118 19.33 11.43 -11.14
CA THR A 118 18.20 11.02 -11.98
C THR A 118 16.96 11.87 -11.69
N ALA A 119 16.65 12.10 -10.41
CA ALA A 119 15.51 12.94 -10.01
C ALA A 119 15.66 14.38 -10.51
N GLU A 120 16.85 14.97 -10.35
CA GLU A 120 17.16 16.32 -10.82
C GLU A 120 17.07 16.42 -12.34
N LYS A 121 17.71 15.47 -13.06
CA LYS A 121 17.66 15.43 -14.52
C LYS A 121 16.22 15.35 -15.04
N LYS A 122 15.42 14.43 -14.52
CA LYS A 122 14.03 14.23 -14.97
C LYS A 122 13.14 15.41 -14.60
N SER A 123 13.31 15.98 -13.40
CA SER A 123 12.58 17.18 -12.99
C SER A 123 12.90 18.40 -13.87
N ALA A 124 14.17 18.61 -14.24
CA ALA A 124 14.57 19.73 -15.07
C ALA A 124 14.11 19.57 -16.53
N ALA A 125 14.10 18.35 -17.05
CA ALA A 125 13.65 18.05 -18.41
C ALA A 125 12.11 17.98 -18.56
N GLY A 126 11.36 17.96 -17.45
CA GLY A 126 9.92 17.69 -17.48
C GLY A 126 9.58 16.23 -17.80
N ASP A 127 10.55 15.32 -17.65
CA ASP A 127 10.41 13.90 -17.96
C ASP A 127 9.74 13.10 -16.82
N VAL A 128 9.28 11.89 -17.16
CA VAL A 128 8.65 10.97 -16.22
C VAL A 128 9.65 10.08 -15.48
N VAL A 129 9.45 9.93 -14.18
CA VAL A 129 10.06 8.91 -13.32
C VAL A 129 9.15 7.66 -13.38
N SER A 130 9.59 6.64 -14.11
CA SER A 130 8.91 5.35 -14.25
C SER A 130 9.58 4.27 -13.39
N GLY A 131 9.03 3.05 -13.44
CA GLY A 131 9.55 1.92 -12.67
C GLY A 131 9.31 2.05 -11.17
N SER A 132 10.16 1.43 -10.34
CA SER A 132 9.99 1.38 -8.88
C SER A 132 9.88 2.77 -8.25
N GLY A 133 10.72 3.72 -8.63
CA GLY A 133 10.69 5.07 -8.07
C GLY A 133 9.44 5.85 -8.44
N GLY A 134 8.89 5.61 -9.64
CA GLY A 134 7.59 6.17 -10.03
C GLY A 134 6.45 5.57 -9.21
N GLN A 135 6.47 4.24 -8.99
CA GLN A 135 5.50 3.57 -8.13
C GLN A 135 5.57 4.06 -6.69
N ALA A 136 6.77 4.22 -6.15
CA ALA A 136 6.98 4.70 -4.80
C ALA A 136 6.43 6.12 -4.63
N ALA A 137 6.68 7.00 -5.61
CA ALA A 137 6.17 8.37 -5.60
C ALA A 137 4.64 8.41 -5.67
N LEU A 138 4.03 7.57 -6.52
CA LEU A 138 2.57 7.43 -6.59
C LEU A 138 2.00 6.88 -5.26
N GLY A 139 2.65 5.87 -4.69
CA GLY A 139 2.31 5.30 -3.40
C GLY A 139 2.37 6.32 -2.26
N MET A 140 3.40 7.17 -2.25
CA MET A 140 3.55 8.29 -1.31
C MET A 140 2.36 9.26 -1.41
N ALA A 141 1.97 9.64 -2.63
CA ALA A 141 0.80 10.51 -2.84
C ALA A 141 -0.49 9.86 -2.32
N ARG A 142 -0.65 8.54 -2.47
CA ARG A 142 -1.81 7.82 -1.91
C ARG A 142 -1.78 7.72 -0.39
N LEU A 143 -0.61 7.56 0.22
CA LEU A 143 -0.45 7.65 1.69
C LEU A 143 -0.84 9.03 2.20
N LEU A 144 -0.48 10.08 1.46
CA LEU A 144 -0.90 11.44 1.77
C LEU A 144 -2.43 11.60 1.71
N GLY A 145 -3.08 11.05 0.68
CA GLY A 145 -4.54 11.02 0.61
C GLY A 145 -5.17 10.31 1.81
N MET A 146 -4.64 9.16 2.21
CA MET A 146 -5.10 8.46 3.41
C MET A 146 -4.97 9.33 4.67
N ALA A 147 -3.84 10.03 4.86
CA ALA A 147 -3.66 10.94 5.99
C ALA A 147 -4.61 12.15 5.97
N GLN A 148 -4.99 12.63 4.78
CA GLN A 148 -5.99 13.69 4.61
C GLN A 148 -7.39 13.18 4.95
N ASP A 149 -7.76 11.99 4.48
CA ASP A 149 -9.04 11.36 4.77
C ASP A 149 -9.21 11.08 6.27
N MET A 150 -8.14 10.63 6.94
CA MET A 150 -8.13 10.43 8.39
C MET A 150 -8.46 11.71 9.16
N LEU A 151 -7.96 12.85 8.70
CA LEU A 151 -8.27 14.15 9.32
C LEU A 151 -9.71 14.58 9.00
N ALA A 152 -10.15 14.42 7.76
CA ALA A 152 -11.50 14.78 7.34
C ALA A 152 -12.60 13.98 8.07
N GLN A 153 -12.27 12.78 8.52
CA GLN A 153 -13.15 11.91 9.30
C GLN A 153 -13.02 12.11 10.82
N SER A 154 -12.06 12.93 11.27
CA SER A 154 -11.87 13.22 12.69
C SER A 154 -12.94 14.19 13.20
N THR A 155 -13.51 13.89 14.35
CA THR A 155 -14.46 14.77 15.06
C THR A 155 -13.80 15.62 16.14
N ALA A 156 -12.47 15.55 16.27
CA ALA A 156 -11.71 16.29 17.28
C ALA A 156 -11.66 17.79 16.98
N ALA A 157 -11.76 18.63 18.01
CA ALA A 157 -11.69 20.09 17.87
C ALA A 157 -10.30 20.56 17.38
N GLU A 158 -9.25 19.78 17.70
CA GLU A 158 -7.87 20.00 17.28
C GLU A 158 -7.61 19.66 15.81
N ALA A 159 -8.62 19.17 15.08
CA ALA A 159 -8.51 18.93 13.64
C ALA A 159 -8.44 20.23 12.83
N GLU A 160 -8.94 21.34 13.37
CA GLU A 160 -8.91 22.63 12.69
C GLU A 160 -7.47 23.16 12.60
N GLY A 161 -6.97 23.35 11.37
CA GLY A 161 -5.60 23.80 11.11
C GLY A 161 -4.52 22.70 11.20
N PHE A 162 -4.91 21.44 11.38
CA PHE A 162 -3.96 20.32 11.37
C PHE A 162 -3.42 20.07 9.95
N ASP A 163 -2.11 20.08 9.78
CA ASP A 163 -1.48 19.76 8.50
C ASP A 163 -1.13 18.26 8.41
N SER A 164 -2.02 17.49 7.79
CA SER A 164 -1.84 16.05 7.57
C SER A 164 -0.57 15.71 6.78
N ALA A 165 -0.11 16.56 5.86
CA ALA A 165 1.08 16.23 5.08
C ALA A 165 2.36 16.39 5.90
N LYS A 166 2.43 17.46 6.69
CA LYS A 166 3.52 17.67 7.65
C LYS A 166 3.54 16.56 8.69
N TRP A 167 2.38 16.21 9.24
CA TRP A 167 2.26 15.08 10.16
C TRP A 167 2.73 13.77 9.53
N LEU A 168 2.28 13.46 8.30
CA LEU A 168 2.69 12.25 7.61
C LEU A 168 4.20 12.24 7.36
N GLY A 169 4.77 13.36 6.93
CA GLY A 169 6.21 13.49 6.74
C GLY A 169 7.01 13.19 8.00
N GLN A 170 6.56 13.71 9.15
CA GLN A 170 7.16 13.40 10.45
C GLN A 170 6.94 11.96 10.87
N TRP A 171 5.73 11.41 10.68
CA TRP A 171 5.39 10.04 11.03
C TRP A 171 6.23 9.01 10.28
N LEU A 172 6.50 9.27 9.00
CA LEU A 172 7.35 8.41 8.16
C LEU A 172 8.78 8.32 8.67
N GLU A 173 9.28 9.35 9.37
CA GLU A 173 10.62 9.40 9.95
C GLU A 173 10.69 8.86 11.38
N ARG A 174 9.56 8.47 11.99
CA ARG A 174 9.50 7.93 13.34
C ARG A 174 9.60 6.40 13.34
N PRO A 175 10.54 5.82 14.10
CA PRO A 175 10.60 4.37 14.32
C PRO A 175 9.26 3.79 14.79
N GLN A 176 8.82 2.69 14.17
CA GLN A 176 7.57 2.02 14.53
C GLN A 176 7.86 0.65 15.15
N PRO A 177 7.35 0.36 16.36
CA PRO A 177 7.50 -0.96 16.99
C PRO A 177 7.01 -2.11 16.09
N ALA A 178 5.86 -1.93 15.42
CA ALA A 178 5.29 -2.93 14.50
C ALA A 178 6.16 -3.22 13.26
N LEU A 179 7.14 -2.36 12.95
CA LEU A 179 8.10 -2.56 11.85
C LEU A 179 9.46 -3.08 12.36
N GLY A 180 9.53 -3.53 13.61
CA GLY A 180 10.75 -3.93 14.28
C GLY A 180 11.65 -2.75 14.64
N GLY A 181 11.06 -1.59 14.97
CA GLY A 181 11.80 -0.36 15.27
C GLY A 181 12.34 0.38 14.04
N ARG A 182 11.95 -0.02 12.83
CA ARG A 182 12.30 0.69 11.59
C ARG A 182 11.36 1.85 11.31
N LYS A 183 11.86 2.82 10.56
CA LYS A 183 11.06 3.95 10.06
C LYS A 183 10.24 3.51 8.84
N PRO A 184 8.98 3.90 8.71
CA PRO A 184 8.18 3.64 7.51
C PRO A 184 8.87 4.12 6.22
N ALA A 185 9.53 5.28 6.27
CA ALA A 185 10.29 5.87 5.16
C ALA A 185 11.32 4.92 4.54
N ASP A 186 11.93 4.03 5.32
CA ASP A 186 13.00 3.14 4.86
C ASP A 186 12.48 1.89 4.12
N LEU A 187 11.15 1.79 3.92
CA LEU A 187 10.50 0.66 3.24
C LEU A 187 9.81 1.06 1.93
N LEU A 188 9.62 2.36 1.68
CA LEU A 188 8.75 2.88 0.62
C LEU A 188 9.34 2.73 -0.80
N ASP A 189 10.63 2.45 -0.91
CA ASP A 189 11.32 2.19 -2.18
C ASP A 189 10.92 0.84 -2.81
N THR A 190 10.22 -0.02 -2.04
CA THR A 190 9.73 -1.32 -2.51
C THR A 190 8.20 -1.41 -2.51
N PRO A 191 7.59 -2.11 -3.48
CA PRO A 191 6.15 -2.33 -3.50
C PRO A 191 5.63 -3.08 -2.25
N THR A 192 6.42 -4.01 -1.73
CA THR A 192 6.06 -4.76 -0.52
C THR A 192 6.08 -3.86 0.70
N GLY A 193 7.14 -3.06 0.86
CA GLY A 193 7.25 -2.12 1.98
C GLY A 193 6.16 -1.06 1.97
N LEU A 194 5.81 -0.52 0.79
CA LEU A 194 4.65 0.36 0.63
C LEU A 194 3.36 -0.28 1.16
N LYS A 195 3.05 -1.53 0.77
CA LYS A 195 1.86 -2.24 1.26
C LYS A 195 1.86 -2.40 2.78
N VAL A 196 3.01 -2.70 3.38
CA VAL A 196 3.16 -2.81 4.83
C VAL A 196 2.86 -1.47 5.50
N VAL A 197 3.43 -0.37 4.99
CA VAL A 197 3.21 0.97 5.53
C VAL A 197 1.76 1.43 5.37
N THR A 198 1.14 1.20 4.20
CA THR A 198 -0.28 1.51 3.97
C THR A 198 -1.17 0.77 4.96
N ARG A 199 -0.91 -0.53 5.20
CA ARG A 199 -1.67 -1.31 6.19
C ARG A 199 -1.47 -0.78 7.61
N LEU A 200 -0.25 -0.42 7.98
CA LEU A 200 0.05 0.15 9.29
C LEU A 200 -0.70 1.46 9.52
N LEU A 201 -0.66 2.37 8.54
CA LEU A 201 -1.37 3.65 8.61
C LEU A 201 -2.88 3.45 8.76
N GLY A 202 -3.47 2.53 7.98
CA GLY A 202 -4.90 2.19 8.09
C GLY A 202 -5.28 1.52 9.43
N ALA A 203 -4.37 0.75 10.03
CA ALA A 203 -4.61 0.16 11.35
C ALA A 203 -4.60 1.21 12.47
N ILE A 204 -3.73 2.22 12.37
CA ILE A 204 -3.71 3.36 13.29
C ILE A 204 -5.05 4.12 13.22
N HIS A 205 -5.57 4.35 12.01
CA HIS A 205 -6.84 5.03 11.83
C HIS A 205 -8.04 4.27 12.40
N SER A 206 -8.14 2.96 12.11
CA SER A 206 -9.28 2.14 12.54
C SER A 206 -9.25 1.78 14.04
N GLY A 207 -8.20 2.17 14.77
CA GLY A 207 -8.00 1.77 16.17
C GLY A 207 -7.71 0.27 16.34
N ALA A 208 -7.48 -0.46 15.25
CA ALA A 208 -7.10 -1.88 15.26
C ALA A 208 -5.63 -2.10 15.69
N TYR A 209 -4.91 -1.02 15.99
CA TYR A 209 -3.54 -1.04 16.47
C TYR A 209 -3.54 -1.12 18.02
N GLN A 210 -3.14 -2.27 18.56
CA GLN A 210 -2.95 -2.53 20.00
C GLN A 210 -1.50 -2.97 20.26
#